data_AF-A0A512BZT9-F1
#
_entry.id   AF-A0A512BZT9-F1
#
_cell.length_a   1.000
_cell.length_b   1.000
_cell.length_c   1.000
_cell.angle_alpha   90.00
_cell.angle_beta   90.00
_cell.angle_gamma   90.00
#
_symmetry.space_group_name_H-M   'P 1'
#
loop_
_entity.id
_entity.type
_entity.pdbx_description
1 polymer ?
#
loop_
_entity_poly.entity_id
_entity_poly.type
_entity_poly.pdbx_seq_one_letter_code
_entity_poly.pdbx_strand_id
1 'polypeptide(L)'
;MTKAEKTNGYLPNLLRVLANAPVALETYLTVSGINARSSLTLPEREAVQITAAATHGCGFCVAGHTAIAYKKAGLTEDTVEALRSLAPVADSRLSAVAQFTKAVIAGRGQVTDQELEAFRSAGFDDQAALEVVLGVSLATLCNFANNLSQPPLNPQLESYRWDGPRAVAAE
;
A
#
# COMPACT_ATOMS: atom_id res chain seq x y z
N MET A 1 12.53 8.71 22.17
CA MET A 1 12.18 7.95 20.95
C MET A 1 10.67 7.78 20.87
N THR A 2 10.08 8.24 19.77
CA THR A 2 8.69 7.99 19.39
C THR A 2 8.43 6.48 19.21
N LYS A 3 7.16 6.05 19.21
CA LYS A 3 6.78 4.66 18.93
C LYS A 3 7.31 4.20 17.56
N ALA A 4 7.27 5.08 16.56
CA ALA A 4 7.75 4.80 15.21
C ALA A 4 9.27 4.51 15.17
N GLU A 5 10.07 5.30 15.89
CA GLU A 5 11.52 5.07 15.97
C GLU A 5 11.85 3.73 16.64
N LYS A 6 11.07 3.33 17.66
CA LYS A 6 11.24 2.02 18.30
C LYS A 6 10.86 0.87 17.37
N THR A 7 9.82 1.03 16.55
CA THR A 7 9.34 -0.02 15.63
C THR A 7 10.20 -0.17 14.37
N ASN A 8 10.73 0.94 13.85
CA ASN A 8 11.43 0.96 12.56
C ASN A 8 12.95 1.09 12.69
N GLY A 9 13.46 1.50 13.86
CA GLY A 9 14.87 1.86 14.05
C GLY A 9 15.25 3.26 13.52
N TYR A 10 14.31 3.96 12.89
CA TYR A 10 14.45 5.34 12.40
C TYR A 10 13.07 6.02 12.36
N LEU A 11 13.05 7.36 12.22
CA LEU A 11 11.82 8.12 12.00
C LEU A 11 11.56 8.28 10.50
N PRO A 12 10.51 7.67 9.91
CA PRO A 12 10.17 7.89 8.51
C PRO A 12 9.88 9.36 8.22
N ASN A 13 10.39 9.87 7.10
CA ASN A 13 10.23 11.28 6.74
C ASN A 13 8.76 11.67 6.49
N LEU A 14 7.89 10.72 6.08
CA LEU A 14 6.44 10.91 6.06
C LEU A 14 5.89 11.41 7.41
N LEU A 15 6.38 10.91 8.56
CA LEU A 15 5.89 11.36 9.86
C LEU A 15 6.30 12.80 10.16
N ARG A 16 7.45 13.25 9.62
CA ARG A 16 7.87 14.66 9.70
C ARG A 16 6.98 15.55 8.84
N VAL A 17 6.60 15.08 7.65
CA VAL A 17 5.65 15.77 6.78
C VAL A 17 4.30 15.94 7.49
N LEU A 18 3.72 14.83 7.97
CA LEU A 18 2.42 14.85 8.63
C LEU A 18 2.42 15.65 9.94
N ALA A 19 3.56 15.79 10.61
CA ALA A 19 3.67 16.60 11.83
C ALA A 19 3.37 18.10 11.62
N ASN A 20 3.40 18.60 10.37
CA ASN A 20 2.91 19.95 10.04
C ASN A 20 1.40 20.11 10.30
N ALA A 21 0.65 19.02 10.33
CA ALA A 21 -0.78 18.98 10.65
C ALA A 21 -1.03 17.86 11.68
N PRO A 22 -0.95 18.14 13.00
CA PRO A 22 -1.03 17.12 14.05
C PRO A 22 -2.23 16.17 13.93
N VAL A 23 -3.40 16.67 13.52
CA VAL A 23 -4.60 15.85 13.29
C VAL A 23 -4.46 14.87 12.11
N ALA A 24 -3.70 15.22 11.07
CA ALA A 24 -3.38 14.33 9.97
C ALA A 24 -2.38 13.24 10.40
N LEU A 25 -1.37 13.61 11.20
CA LEU A 25 -0.44 12.63 11.80
C LEU A 25 -1.18 11.65 12.72
N GLU A 26 -2.05 12.16 13.59
CA GLU A 26 -2.88 11.33 14.46
C GLU A 26 -3.77 10.38 13.65
N THR A 27 -4.44 10.89 12.62
CA THR A 27 -5.28 10.08 11.71
C THR A 27 -4.46 8.94 11.10
N TYR A 28 -3.29 9.25 10.53
CA TYR A 28 -2.43 8.25 9.93
C TYR A 28 -2.02 7.16 10.92
N LEU A 29 -1.56 7.54 12.12
CA LEU A 29 -1.10 6.58 13.13
C LEU A 29 -2.25 5.72 13.68
N THR A 30 -3.40 6.35 13.96
CA THR A 30 -4.59 5.68 14.48
C THR A 30 -5.17 4.72 13.44
N VAL A 31 -5.39 5.17 12.21
CA VAL A 31 -5.93 4.34 11.13
C VAL A 31 -4.95 3.23 10.77
N SER A 32 -3.64 3.47 10.79
CA SER A 32 -2.63 2.39 10.64
C SER A 32 -2.79 1.30 11.69
N GLY A 33 -3.03 1.66 12.95
CA GLY A 33 -3.28 0.70 14.03
C GLY A 33 -4.61 -0.04 13.91
N ILE A 34 -5.64 0.61 13.35
CA ILE A 34 -6.92 -0.02 13.04
C ILE A 34 -6.76 -1.02 11.90
N ASN A 35 -6.17 -0.58 10.77
CA ASN A 35 -5.88 -1.43 9.61
C ASN A 35 -5.01 -2.63 9.98
N ALA A 36 -4.10 -2.49 10.96
CA ALA A 36 -3.28 -3.61 11.43
C ALA A 36 -4.05 -4.76 12.08
N ARG A 37 -5.33 -4.56 12.42
CA ARG A 37 -6.23 -5.53 13.06
C ARG A 37 -7.37 -5.97 12.13
N SER A 38 -7.30 -5.64 10.84
CA SER A 38 -8.23 -6.08 9.82
C SER A 38 -8.24 -7.62 9.70
N SER A 39 -9.28 -8.19 9.08
CA SER A 39 -9.28 -9.61 8.68
C SER A 39 -8.25 -9.93 7.60
N LEU A 40 -7.86 -8.94 6.79
CA LEU A 40 -6.73 -9.08 5.86
C LEU A 40 -5.41 -9.39 6.60
N THR A 41 -4.73 -10.44 6.15
CA THR A 41 -3.39 -10.82 6.59
C THR A 41 -2.36 -9.73 6.25
N LEU A 42 -1.18 -9.79 6.87
CA LEU A 42 -0.12 -8.83 6.56
C LEU A 42 0.29 -8.84 5.07
N PRO A 43 0.51 -9.99 4.40
CA PRO A 43 0.72 -10.04 2.94
C PRO A 43 -0.36 -9.33 2.12
N GLU A 44 -1.64 -9.56 2.43
CA GLU A 44 -2.76 -8.95 1.71
C GLU A 44 -2.82 -7.44 1.96
N ARG A 45 -2.60 -6.98 3.19
CA ARG A 45 -2.50 -5.54 3.49
C ARG A 45 -1.36 -4.86 2.75
N GLU A 46 -0.19 -5.49 2.69
CA GLU A 46 0.91 -4.93 1.91
C GLU A 46 0.63 -4.96 0.41
N ALA A 47 -0.12 -5.94 -0.11
CA ALA A 47 -0.60 -5.92 -1.49
C ALA A 47 -1.52 -4.72 -1.76
N VAL A 48 -2.51 -4.44 -0.88
CA VAL A 48 -3.33 -3.21 -0.98
C VAL A 48 -2.44 -1.96 -0.99
N GLN A 49 -1.53 -1.84 -0.04
CA GLN A 49 -0.72 -0.64 0.14
C GLN A 49 0.27 -0.40 -1.01
N ILE A 50 0.96 -1.43 -1.50
CA ILE A 50 1.89 -1.31 -2.64
C ILE A 50 1.11 -0.99 -3.92
N THR A 51 0.01 -1.72 -4.18
CA THR A 51 -0.82 -1.47 -5.36
C THR A 51 -1.42 -0.06 -5.35
N ALA A 52 -1.94 0.41 -4.21
CA ALA A 52 -2.45 1.78 -4.07
C ALA A 52 -1.34 2.83 -4.21
N ALA A 53 -0.16 2.59 -3.65
CA ALA A 53 0.99 3.49 -3.78
C ALA A 53 1.49 3.58 -5.22
N ALA A 54 1.64 2.47 -5.92
CA ALA A 54 2.03 2.44 -7.32
C ALA A 54 0.97 3.10 -8.21
N THR A 55 -0.33 2.85 -7.96
CA THR A 55 -1.45 3.49 -8.68
C THR A 55 -1.50 5.01 -8.45
N HIS A 56 -1.23 5.48 -7.24
CA HIS A 56 -1.15 6.91 -6.90
C HIS A 56 0.18 7.56 -7.31
N GLY A 57 1.15 6.80 -7.84
CA GLY A 57 2.47 7.31 -8.22
C GLY A 57 3.35 7.74 -7.03
N CYS A 58 3.18 7.15 -5.84
CA CYS A 58 3.92 7.53 -4.64
C CYS A 58 5.14 6.65 -4.39
N GLY A 59 6.31 7.06 -4.89
CA GLY A 59 7.56 6.30 -4.73
C GLY A 59 8.04 6.14 -3.29
N PHE A 60 7.78 7.11 -2.40
CA PHE A 60 8.10 6.96 -0.98
C PHE A 60 7.32 5.81 -0.35
N CYS A 61 6.01 5.74 -0.61
CA CYS A 61 5.15 4.69 -0.04
C CYS A 61 5.45 3.34 -0.70
N VAL A 62 5.73 3.28 -2.00
CA VAL A 62 6.16 2.03 -2.65
C VAL A 62 7.43 1.50 -1.99
N ALA A 63 8.46 2.32 -1.78
CA ALA A 63 9.70 1.91 -1.12
C ALA A 63 9.48 1.47 0.35
N GLY A 64 8.67 2.23 1.10
CA GLY A 64 8.32 1.92 2.48
C GLY A 64 7.61 0.57 2.65
N HIS A 65 6.57 0.34 1.83
CA HIS A 65 5.81 -0.91 1.87
C HIS A 65 6.58 -2.09 1.25
N THR A 66 7.45 -1.86 0.27
CA THR A 66 8.40 -2.87 -0.23
C THR A 66 9.28 -3.40 0.91
N ALA A 67 9.79 -2.52 1.78
CA ALA A 67 10.59 -2.93 2.93
C ALA A 67 9.80 -3.82 3.91
N ILE A 68 8.52 -3.52 4.14
CA ILE A 68 7.65 -4.29 5.04
C ILE A 68 7.29 -5.63 4.40
N ALA A 69 6.94 -5.64 3.11
CA ALA A 69 6.63 -6.84 2.34
C ALA A 69 7.75 -7.88 2.44
N TYR A 70 9.01 -7.47 2.25
CA TYR A 70 10.15 -8.38 2.39
C TYR A 70 10.45 -8.75 3.84
N LYS A 71 10.56 -7.76 4.74
CA LYS A 71 11.11 -7.99 6.10
C LYS A 71 10.11 -8.62 7.07
N LYS A 72 8.81 -8.43 6.84
CA LYS A 72 7.76 -8.81 7.79
C LYS A 72 6.68 -9.69 7.15
N ALA A 73 6.27 -9.41 5.92
CA ALA A 73 5.23 -10.19 5.25
C ALA A 73 5.76 -11.46 4.57
N GLY A 74 7.08 -11.55 4.32
CA GLY A 74 7.69 -12.72 3.68
C GLY A 74 7.30 -12.90 2.21
N LEU A 75 6.91 -11.81 1.53
CA LEU A 75 6.59 -11.86 0.10
C LEU A 75 7.84 -12.10 -0.74
N THR A 76 7.69 -12.87 -1.82
CA THR A 76 8.78 -13.13 -2.77
C THR A 76 9.11 -11.89 -3.60
N GLU A 77 10.33 -11.82 -4.14
CA GLU A 77 10.77 -10.76 -5.05
C GLU A 77 9.80 -10.61 -6.24
N ASP A 78 9.47 -11.71 -6.91
CA ASP A 78 8.54 -11.71 -8.05
C ASP A 78 7.17 -11.12 -7.69
N THR A 79 6.64 -11.46 -6.52
CA THR A 79 5.35 -10.94 -6.05
C THR A 79 5.42 -9.44 -5.81
N VAL A 80 6.47 -8.98 -5.11
CA VAL A 80 6.63 -7.57 -4.78
C VAL A 80 6.89 -6.74 -6.02
N GLU A 81 7.68 -7.22 -6.97
CA GLU A 81 7.92 -6.52 -8.23
C GLU A 81 6.67 -6.48 -9.12
N ALA A 82 5.87 -7.55 -9.16
CA ALA A 82 4.58 -7.53 -9.83
C ALA A 82 3.64 -6.46 -9.24
N LEU A 83 3.55 -6.37 -7.90
CA LEU A 83 2.76 -5.34 -7.22
C LEU A 83 3.28 -3.92 -7.51
N ARG A 84 4.61 -3.73 -7.48
CA ARG A 84 5.28 -2.44 -7.75
C ARG A 84 5.09 -1.96 -9.19
N SER A 85 5.02 -2.89 -10.15
CA SER A 85 4.83 -2.60 -11.57
C SER A 85 3.36 -2.64 -12.01
N LEU A 86 2.43 -2.92 -11.09
CA LEU A 86 1.00 -3.14 -11.35
C LEU A 86 0.73 -4.31 -12.33
N ALA A 87 1.70 -5.21 -12.50
CA ALA A 87 1.64 -6.38 -13.35
C ALA A 87 0.79 -7.51 -12.71
N PRO A 88 0.44 -8.56 -13.49
CA PRO A 88 -0.22 -9.75 -12.94
C PRO A 88 0.62 -10.40 -11.83
N VAL A 89 -0.04 -10.70 -10.71
CA VAL A 89 0.56 -11.42 -9.57
C VAL A 89 0.24 -12.91 -9.70
N ALA A 90 1.26 -13.77 -9.52
CA ALA A 90 1.11 -15.22 -9.70
C ALA A 90 0.28 -15.88 -8.57
N ASP A 91 0.44 -15.41 -7.34
CA ASP A 91 -0.40 -15.83 -6.21
C ASP A 91 -1.85 -15.35 -6.45
N SER A 92 -2.79 -16.29 -6.59
CA SER A 92 -4.17 -15.97 -6.97
C SER A 92 -4.88 -15.11 -5.93
N ARG A 93 -4.57 -15.28 -4.65
CA ARG A 93 -5.20 -14.56 -3.56
C ARG A 93 -4.71 -13.12 -3.49
N LEU A 94 -3.39 -12.90 -3.59
CA LEU A 94 -2.80 -11.56 -3.68
C LEU A 94 -3.16 -10.86 -5.00
N SER A 95 -3.30 -11.61 -6.10
CA SER A 95 -3.77 -11.10 -7.38
C SER A 95 -5.19 -10.55 -7.27
N ALA A 96 -6.10 -11.26 -6.61
CA ALA A 96 -7.45 -10.78 -6.35
C ALA A 96 -7.46 -9.49 -5.52
N VAL A 97 -6.64 -9.41 -4.46
CA VAL A 97 -6.47 -8.18 -3.66
C VAL A 97 -5.96 -7.02 -4.51
N ALA A 98 -4.91 -7.22 -5.30
CA ALA A 98 -4.33 -6.19 -6.14
C ALA A 98 -5.31 -5.70 -7.22
N GLN A 99 -6.04 -6.62 -7.87
CA GLN A 99 -7.04 -6.28 -8.88
C GLN A 99 -8.22 -5.50 -8.27
N PHE A 100 -8.76 -5.98 -7.15
CA PHE A 100 -9.86 -5.29 -6.47
C PHE A 100 -9.44 -3.91 -5.94
N THR A 101 -8.21 -3.79 -5.43
CA THR A 101 -7.63 -2.49 -5.03
C THR A 101 -7.58 -1.51 -6.21
N LYS A 102 -7.12 -1.96 -7.39
CA LYS A 102 -7.11 -1.14 -8.61
C LYS A 102 -8.52 -0.71 -9.01
N ALA A 103 -9.49 -1.63 -8.97
CA ALA A 103 -10.90 -1.35 -9.30
C ALA A 103 -11.51 -0.30 -8.34
N VAL A 104 -11.30 -0.46 -7.02
CA VAL A 104 -11.75 0.49 -6.01
C VAL A 104 -11.20 1.89 -6.27
N ILE A 105 -9.90 2.02 -6.57
CA ILE A 105 -9.28 3.32 -6.85
C ILE A 105 -9.82 3.92 -8.15
N ALA A 106 -9.83 3.14 -9.24
CA ALA A 106 -10.25 3.63 -10.56
C ALA A 106 -11.73 4.03 -10.59
N GLY A 107 -12.60 3.20 -9.99
CA GLY A 107 -14.04 3.44 -9.90
C GLY A 107 -14.45 4.34 -8.73
N ARG A 108 -13.52 4.81 -7.90
CA ARG A 108 -13.83 5.56 -6.66
C ARG A 108 -14.84 4.83 -5.77
N GLY A 109 -14.67 3.51 -5.66
CA GLY A 109 -15.56 2.60 -4.94
C GLY A 109 -16.76 2.08 -5.74
N GLN A 110 -17.03 2.60 -6.95
CA GLN A 110 -18.05 2.06 -7.86
C GLN A 110 -17.52 0.84 -8.62
N VAL A 111 -17.20 -0.22 -7.88
CA VAL A 111 -16.81 -1.51 -8.47
C VAL A 111 -18.03 -2.20 -9.08
N THR A 112 -17.82 -2.91 -10.18
CA THR A 112 -18.87 -3.71 -10.83
C THR A 112 -19.18 -4.97 -10.03
N ASP A 113 -20.37 -5.54 -10.25
CA ASP A 113 -20.75 -6.85 -9.66
C ASP A 113 -19.74 -7.94 -10.03
N GLN A 114 -19.19 -7.90 -11.25
CA GLN A 114 -18.20 -8.85 -11.72
C GLN A 114 -16.87 -8.72 -10.95
N GLU A 115 -16.39 -7.51 -10.68
CA GLU A 115 -15.16 -7.28 -9.93
C GLU A 115 -15.32 -7.69 -8.46
N LEU A 116 -16.47 -7.39 -7.85
CA LEU A 116 -16.77 -7.82 -6.48
C LEU A 116 -16.90 -9.34 -6.38
N GLU A 117 -17.57 -9.98 -7.34
CA GLU A 117 -17.72 -11.43 -7.36
C GLU A 117 -16.38 -12.14 -7.62
N ALA A 118 -15.52 -11.58 -8.46
CA ALA A 118 -14.16 -12.10 -8.66
C ALA A 118 -13.34 -12.06 -7.35
N PHE A 119 -13.47 -10.98 -6.57
CA PHE A 119 -12.84 -10.86 -5.25
C PHE A 119 -13.40 -11.89 -4.27
N ARG A 120 -14.73 -12.06 -4.21
CA ARG A 120 -15.37 -13.06 -3.35
C ARG A 120 -15.01 -14.50 -3.73
N SER A 121 -14.92 -14.79 -5.03
CA SER A 121 -14.51 -16.09 -5.56
C SER A 121 -13.08 -16.48 -5.16
N ALA A 122 -12.23 -15.51 -4.80
CA ALA A 122 -10.90 -15.77 -4.23
C ALA A 122 -10.92 -16.08 -2.71
N GLY A 123 -12.11 -16.22 -2.12
CA GLY A 123 -12.31 -16.55 -0.72
C GLY A 123 -12.26 -15.34 0.21
N PHE A 124 -12.70 -14.17 -0.27
CA PHE A 124 -12.90 -12.97 0.53
C PHE A 124 -14.39 -12.70 0.75
N ASP A 125 -14.72 -11.99 1.81
CA ASP A 125 -16.09 -11.59 2.14
C ASP A 125 -16.27 -10.08 2.09
N ASP A 126 -17.46 -9.61 2.44
CA ASP A 126 -17.79 -8.17 2.44
C ASP A 126 -17.01 -7.39 3.49
N GLN A 127 -16.61 -8.05 4.59
CA GLN A 127 -15.71 -7.45 5.57
C GLN A 127 -14.36 -7.14 4.91
N ALA A 128 -13.74 -8.13 4.27
CA ALA A 128 -12.46 -7.95 3.58
C ALA A 128 -12.56 -6.90 2.46
N ALA A 129 -13.68 -6.82 1.73
CA ALA A 129 -13.89 -5.82 0.69
C ALA A 129 -13.88 -4.38 1.26
N LEU A 130 -14.57 -4.17 2.39
CA LEU A 130 -14.55 -2.87 3.10
C LEU A 130 -13.16 -2.58 3.70
N GLU A 131 -12.42 -3.59 4.11
CA GLU A 131 -11.05 -3.42 4.61
C GLU A 131 -10.04 -3.08 3.50
N VAL A 132 -10.27 -3.52 2.25
CA VAL A 132 -9.53 -2.99 1.10
C VAL A 132 -9.82 -1.49 0.92
N VAL A 133 -11.09 -1.06 1.05
CA VAL A 133 -11.45 0.36 1.01
C VAL A 133 -10.79 1.15 2.15
N LEU A 134 -10.72 0.58 3.36
CA LEU A 134 -9.99 1.15 4.50
C LEU A 134 -8.50 1.33 4.18
N GLY A 135 -7.87 0.30 3.59
CA GLY A 135 -6.47 0.36 3.15
C GLY A 135 -6.26 1.45 2.10
N VAL A 136 -7.14 1.54 1.09
CA VAL A 136 -7.09 2.60 0.07
C VAL A 136 -7.25 3.99 0.69
N SER A 137 -8.14 4.17 1.68
CA SER A 137 -8.32 5.43 2.41
C SER A 137 -7.04 5.83 3.16
N LEU A 138 -6.42 4.90 3.89
CA LEU A 138 -5.14 5.11 4.57
C LEU A 138 -4.02 5.45 3.59
N ALA A 139 -3.93 4.69 2.49
CA ALA A 139 -2.98 4.91 1.42
C ALA A 139 -3.18 6.29 0.78
N THR A 140 -4.42 6.73 0.57
CA THR A 140 -4.72 8.04 0.00
C THR A 140 -4.11 9.17 0.84
N LEU A 141 -4.27 9.12 2.17
CA LEU A 141 -3.69 10.13 3.07
C LEU A 141 -2.17 10.18 2.95
N CYS A 142 -1.47 9.04 3.10
CA CYS A 142 0.00 9.05 3.10
C CYS A 142 0.60 9.25 1.71
N ASN A 143 -0.01 8.69 0.67
CA ASN A 143 0.46 8.81 -0.71
C ASN A 143 0.35 10.27 -1.16
N PHE A 144 -0.79 10.91 -0.93
CA PHE A 144 -1.00 12.30 -1.37
C PHE A 144 -0.16 13.27 -0.54
N ALA A 145 0.00 13.05 0.77
CA ALA A 145 0.90 13.85 1.59
C ALA A 145 2.36 13.76 1.11
N ASN A 146 2.85 12.56 0.79
CA ASN A 146 4.21 12.38 0.25
C ASN A 146 4.37 12.97 -1.15
N ASN A 147 3.41 12.78 -2.04
CA ASN A 147 3.45 13.37 -3.39
C ASN A 147 3.45 14.90 -3.33
N LEU A 148 2.65 15.48 -2.44
CA LEU A 148 2.57 16.93 -2.24
C LEU A 148 3.87 17.52 -1.68
N SER A 149 4.49 16.84 -0.71
CA SER A 149 5.63 17.37 0.04
C SER A 149 7.00 16.91 -0.47
N GLN A 150 7.03 15.86 -1.29
CA GLN A 150 8.24 15.26 -1.88
C GLN A 150 9.41 15.12 -0.89
N PRO A 151 9.19 14.48 0.28
CA PRO A 151 10.27 14.34 1.24
C PRO A 151 11.36 13.43 0.66
N PRO A 152 12.64 13.66 0.99
CA PRO A 152 13.69 12.73 0.61
C PRO A 152 13.40 11.36 1.21
N LEU A 153 13.75 10.30 0.47
CA LEU A 153 13.67 8.95 1.00
C LEU A 153 14.64 8.79 2.18
N ASN A 154 14.24 8.05 3.21
CA ASN A 154 15.16 7.70 4.29
C ASN A 154 16.27 6.78 3.74
N PRO A 155 17.54 6.94 4.14
CA PRO A 155 18.63 6.07 3.66
C PRO A 155 18.37 4.58 3.82
N GLN A 156 17.61 4.18 4.86
CA GLN A 156 17.21 2.81 5.15
C GLN A 156 16.23 2.21 4.14
N LEU A 157 15.61 3.04 3.30
CA LEU A 157 14.67 2.65 2.25
C LEU A 157 15.28 2.76 0.85
N GLU A 158 16.51 3.27 0.73
CA GLU A 158 17.16 3.56 -0.56
C GLU A 158 17.28 2.32 -1.46
N SER A 159 17.56 1.16 -0.87
CA SER A 159 17.60 -0.13 -1.59
C SER A 159 16.25 -0.56 -2.18
N TYR A 160 15.15 0.09 -1.79
CA TYR A 160 13.79 -0.20 -2.25
C TYR A 160 13.19 0.92 -3.11
N ARG A 161 14.02 1.89 -3.51
CA ARG A 161 13.62 3.02 -4.36
C ARG A 161 12.75 2.55 -5.52
N TRP A 162 11.76 3.38 -5.83
CA TRP A 162 10.84 3.17 -6.95
C TRP A 162 10.61 4.50 -7.63
N ASP A 163 10.87 4.53 -8.93
CA ASP A 163 10.83 5.73 -9.76
C ASP A 163 9.67 5.67 -10.79
N GLY A 164 8.67 4.82 -10.53
CA GLY A 164 7.55 4.56 -11.42
C GLY A 164 7.53 3.12 -11.95
N PRO A 165 6.40 2.67 -12.52
CA PRO A 165 6.39 1.43 -13.28
C PRO A 165 7.34 1.60 -14.47
N ARG A 166 8.32 0.70 -14.61
CA ARG A 166 9.16 0.68 -15.83
C ARG A 166 8.22 0.56 -17.01
N ALA A 167 8.29 1.50 -17.94
CA ALA A 167 7.58 1.36 -19.21
C ALA A 167 8.01 0.03 -19.83
N VAL A 168 7.06 -0.88 -20.04
CA VAL A 168 7.29 -2.02 -20.92
C VAL A 168 7.56 -1.37 -22.28
N ALA A 169 8.77 -1.53 -22.80
CA ALA A 169 9.05 -1.11 -24.16
C ALA A 169 7.98 -1.76 -25.04
N ALA A 170 7.19 -0.93 -25.73
CA ALA A 170 6.21 -1.45 -26.68
C ALA A 170 6.99 -2.24 -27.74
N GLU A 171 6.78 -3.55 -27.79
CA GLU A 171 7.11 -4.37 -28.97
C GLU A 171 6.13 -4.10 -30.11
#